data_AF-J4WC25-F1
#
_entry.id   AF-J4WC25-F1
#
_cell.length_a   1.000
_cell.length_b   1.000
_cell.length_c   1.000
_cell.angle_alpha   90.00
_cell.angle_beta   90.00
_cell.angle_gamma   90.00
#
_symmetry.space_group_name_H-M   'P 1'
#
loop_
_entity.id
_entity.type
_entity.pdbx_description
1 polymer ?
#
loop_
_entity_poly.entity_id
_entity_poly.type
_entity_poly.pdbx_seq_one_letter_code
_entity_poly.pdbx_strand_id
1 'polypeptide(L)'
;MKKVIHFLDESLEESLLIALLIGMTMIMGIQVVSRYVFGMSLSWSEELTRYMFIWSGFLSVSYCSKKCLSIKIEQFVSIFPRRGNAIFKIVNHTFELIFFIYMIPIAFSYMMSAVESGQVSPACSIPMYYIQAAPFVSFIFVAFRIVQRWIIEFKIAIGKNVYDPIHPERSGTDAVIEANAEHLDSTNGEVKYKCR
;
A
#
# COMPACT_ATOMS: atom_id res chain seq x y z
N MET A 1 -12.27 16.79 -9.61
CA MET A 1 -11.95 16.67 -8.16
C MET A 1 -11.60 15.24 -7.72
N LYS A 2 -12.39 14.19 -8.01
CA LYS A 2 -12.05 12.80 -7.64
C LYS A 2 -10.67 12.31 -8.13
N LYS A 3 -10.23 12.69 -9.34
CA LYS A 3 -8.90 12.35 -9.88
C LYS A 3 -7.73 13.01 -9.14
N VAL A 4 -7.91 14.22 -8.63
CA VAL A 4 -6.82 14.97 -7.95
C VAL A 4 -6.58 14.42 -6.55
N ILE A 5 -7.64 14.06 -5.82
CA ILE A 5 -7.55 13.41 -4.51
C ILE A 5 -6.90 12.03 -4.67
N HIS A 6 -7.29 11.29 -5.71
CA HIS A 6 -6.68 10.00 -6.04
C HIS A 6 -5.20 10.12 -6.39
N PHE A 7 -4.82 11.14 -7.17
CA PHE A 7 -3.43 11.38 -7.57
C PHE A 7 -2.56 11.86 -6.40
N LEU A 8 -3.11 12.69 -5.49
CA LEU A 8 -2.41 13.10 -4.26
C LEU A 8 -2.16 11.90 -3.35
N ASP A 9 -3.18 11.08 -3.05
CA ASP A 9 -2.97 9.86 -2.27
C ASP A 9 -1.95 8.93 -2.93
N GLU A 10 -1.92 8.89 -4.27
CA GLU A 10 -1.04 8.02 -5.03
C GLU A 10 0.43 8.44 -4.96
N SER A 11 0.73 9.73 -5.03
CA SER A 11 2.12 10.25 -5.02
C SER A 11 2.62 10.65 -3.63
N LEU A 12 1.73 10.85 -2.65
CA LEU A 12 2.11 11.35 -1.32
C LEU A 12 3.03 10.36 -0.59
N GLU A 13 2.67 9.08 -0.51
CA GLU A 13 3.50 8.07 0.16
C GLU A 13 4.92 7.97 -0.43
N GLU A 14 5.03 7.99 -1.76
CA GLU A 14 6.31 7.95 -2.45
C GLU A 14 7.14 9.21 -2.18
N SER A 15 6.52 10.39 -2.29
CA SER A 15 7.18 11.65 -2.00
C SER A 15 7.65 11.74 -0.54
N LEU A 16 6.87 11.21 0.40
CA LEU A 16 7.16 11.26 1.83
C LEU A 16 8.29 10.29 2.20
N LEU A 17 8.33 9.10 1.58
CA LEU A 17 9.47 8.17 1.70
C LEU A 17 10.76 8.76 1.12
N ILE A 18 10.69 9.39 -0.05
CA ILE A 18 11.85 10.05 -0.67
C ILE A 18 12.35 11.21 0.20
N ALA A 19 11.43 12.03 0.73
CA ALA A 19 11.78 13.13 1.62
C ALA A 19 12.45 12.65 2.92
N LEU A 20 11.92 11.57 3.52
CA LEU A 20 12.53 10.95 4.70
C LEU A 20 13.93 10.40 4.39
N LEU A 21 14.12 9.75 3.23
CA LEU A 21 15.42 9.23 2.80
C LEU A 21 16.45 10.36 2.62
N ILE A 22 16.10 11.40 1.88
CA ILE A 22 16.97 12.57 1.68
C ILE A 22 17.32 13.20 3.03
N GLY A 23 16.33 13.38 3.91
CA GLY A 23 16.57 13.97 5.23
C GLY A 23 17.50 13.11 6.10
N MET A 24 17.32 11.79 6.12
CA MET A 24 18.24 10.87 6.81
C MET A 24 19.67 10.95 6.25
N THR A 25 19.82 10.95 4.93
CA THR A 25 21.14 11.08 4.28
C THR A 25 21.80 12.43 4.62
N MET A 26 21.05 13.52 4.64
CA MET A 26 21.56 14.85 4.99
C MET A 26 22.00 14.92 6.45
N ILE A 27 21.20 14.40 7.39
CA ILE A 27 21.54 14.39 8.82
C ILE A 27 22.80 13.56 9.07
N MET A 28 22.89 12.36 8.48
CA MET A 28 24.08 11.53 8.58
C MET A 28 25.30 12.18 7.93
N GLY A 29 25.12 12.87 6.81
CA GLY A 29 26.16 13.67 6.17
C GLY A 29 26.69 14.78 7.08
N ILE A 30 25.79 15.54 7.72
CA ILE A 30 26.14 16.58 8.70
C ILE A 30 26.86 15.98 9.90
N GLN A 31 26.43 14.81 10.38
CA GLN A 31 27.08 14.10 11.49
C GLN A 31 28.51 13.69 11.13
N VAL A 32 28.74 13.16 9.93
CA VAL A 32 30.07 12.80 9.43
C VAL A 32 30.96 14.05 9.34
N VAL A 33 30.48 15.11 8.68
CA VAL A 33 31.23 16.39 8.58
C VAL A 33 31.55 16.94 9.96
N SER A 34 30.59 16.90 10.89
CA SER A 34 30.80 17.43 12.24
C SER A 34 31.84 16.66 13.04
N ARG A 35 31.89 15.34 12.85
CA ARG A 35 32.89 14.49 13.49
C ARG A 35 34.29 14.72 12.95
N TYR A 36 34.44 14.88 11.64
CA TYR A 36 35.76 14.98 11.00
C TYR A 36 36.30 16.42 10.91
N VAL A 37 35.42 17.44 10.80
CA VAL A 37 35.82 18.85 10.68
C VAL A 37 35.81 19.54 12.05
N PHE A 38 34.75 19.37 12.83
CA PHE A 38 34.59 20.05 14.12
C PHE A 38 35.04 19.21 15.31
N GLY A 39 35.35 17.92 15.12
CA GLY A 39 35.76 17.02 16.21
C GLY A 39 34.67 16.73 17.24
N MET A 40 33.41 17.12 16.97
CA MET A 40 32.28 16.97 17.88
C MET A 40 31.33 15.87 17.40
N SER A 41 30.84 15.05 18.34
CA SER A 41 29.78 14.06 18.08
C SER A 41 28.40 14.64 18.44
N LEU A 42 27.53 14.80 17.45
CA LEU A 42 26.14 15.21 17.65
C LEU A 42 25.31 14.00 18.05
N SER A 43 25.04 13.79 19.33
CA SER A 43 24.22 12.66 19.81
C SER A 43 22.77 12.71 19.32
N TRP A 44 22.23 13.93 19.15
CA TRP A 44 20.86 14.15 18.66
C TRP A 44 20.66 13.69 17.21
N SER A 45 21.70 13.72 16.37
CA SER A 45 21.57 13.35 14.94
C SER A 45 21.36 11.84 14.78
N GLU A 46 21.95 11.04 15.66
CA GLU A 46 21.76 9.59 15.69
C GLU A 46 20.34 9.21 16.14
N GLU A 47 19.82 9.86 17.18
CA GLU A 47 18.42 9.66 17.63
C GLU A 47 17.43 10.06 16.53
N LEU A 48 17.61 11.24 15.92
CA LEU A 48 16.71 11.76 14.89
C LEU A 48 16.70 10.85 13.65
N THR A 49 17.87 10.39 13.21
CA THR A 49 17.96 9.47 12.06
C THR A 49 17.23 8.16 12.35
N ARG A 50 17.34 7.64 13.59
CA ARG A 50 16.60 6.45 14.02
C ARG A 50 15.09 6.66 13.99
N TYR A 51 14.62 7.84 14.39
CA TYR A 51 13.18 8.16 14.36
C TYR A 51 12.66 8.28 12.93
N MET A 52 13.40 8.94 12.06
CA MET A 52 13.06 9.01 10.63
C MET A 52 13.06 7.63 9.98
N PHE A 53 13.99 6.76 10.37
CA PHE A 53 14.04 5.38 9.89
C PHE A 53 12.82 4.57 10.32
N ILE A 54 12.38 4.70 11.59
CA ILE A 54 11.16 4.05 12.08
C ILE A 54 9.94 4.51 11.27
N TRP A 55 9.77 5.83 11.11
CA TRP A 55 8.70 6.40 10.28
C TRP A 55 8.74 5.90 8.84
N SER A 56 9.93 5.90 8.22
CA SER A 56 10.13 5.39 6.86
C SER A 56 9.78 3.91 6.76
N GLY A 57 10.19 3.09 7.73
CA GLY A 57 9.88 1.65 7.75
C GLY A 57 8.38 1.38 7.79
N PHE A 58 7.66 2.06 8.69
CA PHE A 58 6.20 1.91 8.79
C PHE A 58 5.45 2.46 7.57
N LEU A 59 5.88 3.58 7.00
CA LEU A 59 5.31 4.10 5.75
C LEU A 59 5.60 3.19 4.56
N SER A 60 6.75 2.54 4.54
CA SER A 60 7.12 1.57 3.49
C SER A 60 6.19 0.37 3.47
N VAL A 61 5.59 -0.02 4.60
CA VAL A 61 4.59 -1.10 4.64
C VAL A 61 3.33 -0.71 3.85
N SER A 62 2.87 0.52 3.99
CA SER A 62 1.73 1.04 3.22
C SER A 62 2.03 1.09 1.72
N TYR A 63 3.22 1.60 1.37
CA TYR A 63 3.68 1.66 -0.02
C TYR A 63 3.88 0.25 -0.64
N CYS A 64 4.43 -0.68 0.14
CA CYS A 64 4.62 -2.08 -0.26
C CYS A 64 3.28 -2.78 -0.49
N SER A 65 2.30 -2.50 0.39
CA SER A 65 0.92 -2.93 0.19
C SER A 65 0.44 -2.39 -1.15
N LYS A 66 0.52 -1.09 -1.42
CA LYS A 66 0.13 -0.46 -2.71
C LYS A 66 0.80 -1.08 -3.95
N LYS A 67 2.06 -1.51 -3.88
CA LYS A 67 2.75 -2.18 -4.99
C LYS A 67 2.50 -3.69 -5.09
N CYS A 68 1.66 -4.26 -4.22
CA CYS A 68 1.33 -5.70 -4.25
C CYS A 68 2.59 -6.60 -4.25
N LEU A 69 3.59 -6.28 -3.43
CA LEU A 69 4.83 -7.07 -3.40
C LEU A 69 4.65 -8.50 -2.85
N SER A 70 3.43 -8.91 -2.46
CA SER A 70 3.02 -10.33 -2.29
C SER A 70 2.91 -11.07 -3.64
N ILE A 71 3.91 -10.89 -4.52
CA ILE A 71 4.00 -11.48 -5.86
C ILE A 71 3.88 -13.01 -5.82
N LYS A 72 4.38 -13.65 -4.74
CA LYS A 72 4.36 -15.12 -4.59
C LYS A 72 2.96 -15.70 -4.51
N ILE A 73 2.04 -15.03 -3.81
CA ILE A 73 0.65 -15.50 -3.72
C ILE A 73 -0.06 -15.21 -5.03
N GLU A 74 0.19 -14.05 -5.65
CA GLU A 74 -0.43 -13.69 -6.92
C GLU A 74 -0.03 -14.63 -8.07
N GLN A 75 1.24 -15.05 -8.16
CA GLN A 75 1.71 -16.02 -9.17
C GLN A 75 1.12 -17.41 -8.99
N PHE A 76 0.89 -17.84 -7.74
CA PHE A 76 0.25 -19.12 -7.47
C PHE A 76 -1.24 -19.08 -7.84
N VAL A 77 -1.89 -17.96 -7.54
CA VAL A 77 -3.32 -17.76 -7.79
C VAL A 77 -3.61 -17.46 -9.28
N SER A 78 -2.63 -16.95 -10.04
CA SER A 78 -2.76 -16.72 -11.50
C SER A 78 -2.89 -17.99 -12.33
N ILE A 79 -2.61 -19.16 -11.74
CA ILE A 79 -2.82 -20.47 -12.38
C ILE A 79 -4.32 -20.84 -12.44
N PHE A 80 -5.16 -20.24 -11.59
CA PHE A 80 -6.59 -20.51 -11.54
C PHE A 80 -7.41 -19.67 -12.54
N PRO A 81 -8.56 -20.18 -13.03
CA PRO A 81 -9.45 -19.43 -13.91
C PRO A 81 -9.94 -18.11 -13.26
N ARG A 82 -10.29 -17.11 -14.10
CA ARG A 82 -10.58 -15.70 -13.72
C ARG A 82 -11.42 -15.52 -12.45
N ARG A 83 -12.46 -16.33 -12.26
CA ARG A 83 -13.36 -16.27 -11.09
C ARG A 83 -12.73 -16.83 -9.83
N GLY A 84 -11.97 -17.92 -9.94
CA GLY A 84 -11.23 -18.51 -8.82
C GLY A 84 -10.16 -17.54 -8.31
N ASN A 85 -9.40 -16.93 -9.23
CA ASN A 85 -8.37 -15.95 -8.88
C ASN A 85 -8.95 -14.75 -8.10
N ALA A 86 -10.05 -14.16 -8.59
CA ALA A 86 -10.70 -13.04 -7.90
C ALA A 86 -11.19 -13.42 -6.48
N ILE A 87 -11.78 -14.62 -6.31
CA ILE A 87 -12.26 -15.08 -4.99
C ILE A 87 -11.08 -15.28 -4.03
N PHE A 88 -10.00 -15.93 -4.47
CA PHE A 88 -8.80 -16.12 -3.63
C PHE A 88 -8.17 -14.78 -3.21
N LYS A 89 -8.10 -13.81 -4.11
CA LYS A 89 -7.62 -12.45 -3.79
C LYS A 89 -8.52 -11.75 -2.77
N ILE A 90 -9.84 -11.82 -2.93
CA ILE A 90 -10.79 -11.26 -1.96
C ILE A 90 -10.60 -11.88 -0.58
N VAL A 91 -10.45 -13.19 -0.50
CA VAL A 91 -10.23 -13.90 0.77
C VAL A 91 -8.92 -13.44 1.41
N ASN A 92 -7.83 -13.37 0.65
CA ASN A 92 -6.54 -12.90 1.18
C ASN A 92 -6.63 -11.46 1.70
N HIS A 93 -7.19 -10.54 0.92
CA HIS A 93 -7.39 -9.14 1.35
C HIS A 93 -8.33 -9.03 2.56
N THR A 94 -9.28 -9.94 2.71
CA THR A 94 -10.16 -9.98 3.90
C THR A 94 -9.36 -10.35 5.15
N PHE A 95 -8.48 -11.34 5.07
CA PHE A 95 -7.60 -11.70 6.19
C PHE A 95 -6.61 -10.58 6.53
N GLU A 96 -5.99 -9.98 5.52
CA GLU A 96 -5.11 -8.82 5.69
C GLU A 96 -5.86 -7.66 6.37
N LEU A 97 -7.09 -7.36 5.92
CA LEU A 97 -7.91 -6.29 6.48
C LEU A 97 -8.25 -6.54 7.96
N ILE A 98 -8.68 -7.76 8.30
CA ILE A 98 -8.97 -8.14 9.68
C ILE A 98 -7.74 -7.99 10.56
N PHE A 99 -6.57 -8.44 10.08
CA PHE A 99 -5.31 -8.32 10.80
C PHE A 99 -4.97 -6.85 11.10
N PHE A 100 -5.00 -5.98 10.09
CA PHE A 100 -4.65 -4.57 10.30
C PHE A 100 -5.69 -3.83 11.16
N ILE A 101 -6.99 -4.12 11.00
CA ILE A 101 -8.03 -3.56 11.88
C ILE A 101 -7.82 -3.98 13.33
N TYR A 102 -7.47 -5.24 13.57
CA TYR A 102 -7.16 -5.74 14.91
C TYR A 102 -5.91 -5.09 15.53
N MET A 103 -4.92 -4.75 14.71
CA MET A 103 -3.68 -4.11 15.18
C MET A 103 -3.84 -2.61 15.51
N ILE A 104 -4.81 -1.91 14.93
CA ILE A 104 -5.07 -0.48 15.21
C ILE A 104 -5.28 -0.17 16.70
N PRO A 105 -6.19 -0.85 17.44
CA PRO A 105 -6.38 -0.57 18.86
C PRO A 105 -5.15 -0.91 19.70
N ILE A 106 -4.37 -1.94 19.30
CA ILE A 106 -3.12 -2.30 19.97
C ILE A 106 -2.08 -1.17 19.80
N ALA A 107 -1.94 -0.66 18.57
CA ALA A 107 -1.05 0.46 18.27
C ALA A 107 -1.47 1.75 19.00
N PHE A 108 -2.78 1.99 19.12
CA PHE A 108 -3.31 3.13 19.86
C PHE A 108 -2.99 3.03 21.36
N SER A 109 -3.25 1.88 21.98
CA SER A 109 -2.93 1.64 23.39
C SER A 109 -1.42 1.75 23.66
N TYR A 110 -0.59 1.26 22.73
CA TYR A 110 0.85 1.40 22.81
C TYR A 110 1.28 2.89 22.80
N MET A 111 0.78 3.66 21.83
CA MET A 111 1.02 5.11 21.76
C MET A 111 0.57 5.83 23.03
N MET A 112 -0.60 5.49 23.58
CA MET A 112 -1.14 6.13 24.79
C MET A 112 -0.30 5.81 26.03
N SER A 113 0.24 4.60 26.12
CA SER A 113 1.16 4.22 27.21
C SER A 113 2.44 5.08 27.21
N ALA A 114 2.92 5.52 26.05
CA ALA A 114 4.03 6.49 25.98
C ALA A 114 3.64 7.90 26.41
N VAL A 115 2.38 8.30 26.21
CA VAL A 115 1.87 9.59 26.68
C VAL A 115 1.78 9.59 28.21
N GLU A 116 1.23 8.53 28.79
CA GLU A 116 1.08 8.39 30.25
C GLU A 116 2.40 8.28 30.99
N SER A 117 3.38 7.58 30.41
CA SER A 117 4.72 7.44 30.99
C SER A 117 5.57 8.72 30.88
N GLY A 118 5.16 9.70 30.06
CA GLY A 118 5.89 10.95 29.87
C GLY A 118 7.32 10.75 29.36
N GLN A 119 7.61 9.61 28.73
CA GLN A 119 8.96 9.26 28.32
C GLN A 119 9.47 10.20 27.23
N VAL A 120 10.61 10.84 27.50
CA VAL A 120 11.31 11.72 26.55
C VAL A 120 12.62 11.07 26.10
N SER A 121 13.06 11.40 24.89
CA SER A 121 14.35 10.92 24.39
C SER A 121 15.51 11.54 25.17
N PRO A 122 16.57 10.78 25.45
CA PRO A 122 17.66 11.26 26.30
C PRO A 122 18.52 12.35 25.65
N ALA A 123 18.70 12.35 24.32
CA ALA A 123 19.50 13.39 23.66
C ALA A 123 18.65 14.57 23.14
N CYS A 124 17.50 14.30 22.52
CA CYS A 124 16.66 15.36 21.94
C CYS A 124 15.53 15.86 22.84
N SER A 125 15.26 15.20 23.98
CA SER A 125 14.09 15.48 24.83
C SER A 125 12.76 15.46 24.07
N ILE A 126 12.70 14.71 22.95
CA ILE A 126 11.48 14.58 22.15
C ILE A 126 10.57 13.56 22.83
N PRO A 127 9.28 13.85 23.02
CA PRO A 127 8.35 12.88 23.56
C PRO A 127 8.25 11.62 22.68
N MET A 128 8.37 10.45 23.31
CA MET A 128 8.43 9.17 22.60
C MET A 128 7.11 8.82 21.88
N TYR A 129 5.99 9.43 22.27
CA TYR A 129 4.69 9.24 21.61
C TYR A 129 4.73 9.55 20.11
N TYR A 130 5.59 10.47 19.66
CA TYR A 130 5.74 10.77 18.22
C TYR A 130 6.26 9.57 17.42
N ILE A 131 7.12 8.76 18.00
CA ILE A 131 7.68 7.58 17.33
C ILE A 131 6.70 6.42 17.43
N GLN A 132 6.02 6.29 18.58
CA GLN A 132 5.03 5.25 18.81
C GLN A 132 3.69 5.50 18.08
N ALA A 133 3.48 6.70 17.55
CA ALA A 133 2.39 7.01 16.63
C ALA A 133 2.62 6.44 15.21
N ALA A 134 3.87 6.17 14.81
CA ALA A 134 4.18 5.69 13.47
C ALA A 134 3.48 4.36 13.09
N PRO A 135 3.45 3.32 13.95
CA PRO A 135 2.66 2.12 13.69
C PRO A 135 1.16 2.41 13.54
N PHE A 136 0.60 3.27 14.39
CA PHE A 136 -0.82 3.61 14.36
C PHE A 136 -1.22 4.28 13.03
N VAL A 137 -0.46 5.28 12.59
CA VAL A 137 -0.68 5.96 11.30
C VAL A 137 -0.52 4.99 10.13
N SER A 138 0.52 4.15 10.16
CA SER A 138 0.76 3.16 9.11
C SER A 138 -0.37 2.13 8.99
N PHE A 139 -0.86 1.58 10.10
CA PHE A 139 -1.94 0.60 10.07
C PHE A 139 -3.25 1.19 9.53
N ILE A 140 -3.55 2.47 9.83
CA ILE A 140 -4.70 3.16 9.25
C ILE A 140 -4.53 3.29 7.73
N PHE A 141 -3.36 3.71 7.27
CA PHE A 141 -3.10 3.88 5.84
C PHE A 141 -3.17 2.53 5.10
N VAL A 142 -2.56 1.48 5.66
CA VAL A 142 -2.63 0.12 5.10
C VAL A 142 -4.08 -0.39 5.05
N ALA A 143 -4.85 -0.23 6.14
CA ALA A 143 -6.25 -0.64 6.16
C ALA A 143 -7.07 0.07 5.07
N PHE A 144 -6.87 1.37 4.89
CA PHE A 144 -7.53 2.13 3.83
C PHE A 144 -7.19 1.59 2.43
N ARG A 145 -5.90 1.29 2.16
CA ARG A 145 -5.45 0.70 0.89
C ARG A 145 -6.05 -0.68 0.63
N ILE A 146 -6.12 -1.52 1.65
CA ILE A 146 -6.71 -2.86 1.54
C ILE A 146 -8.20 -2.75 1.23
N VAL A 147 -8.93 -1.83 1.87
CA VAL A 147 -10.35 -1.59 1.57
C VAL A 147 -10.56 -1.14 0.12
N GLN A 148 -9.74 -0.21 -0.39
CA GLN A 148 -9.82 0.22 -1.78
C GLN A 148 -9.68 -0.95 -2.76
N ARG A 149 -8.73 -1.85 -2.48
CA ARG A 149 -8.47 -3.04 -3.30
C ARG A 149 -9.56 -4.08 -3.19
N TRP A 150 -10.02 -4.33 -1.98
CA TRP A 150 -11.13 -5.25 -1.71
C TRP A 150 -12.38 -4.85 -2.50
N ILE A 151 -12.69 -3.54 -2.58
CA ILE A 151 -13.81 -3.03 -3.38
C ILE A 151 -13.60 -3.27 -4.90
N ILE A 152 -12.38 -3.13 -5.40
CA ILE A 152 -12.06 -3.36 -6.83
C ILE A 152 -12.24 -4.83 -7.17
N GLU A 153 -11.60 -5.73 -6.42
CA GLU A 153 -11.67 -7.18 -6.65
C GLU A 153 -13.09 -7.72 -6.45
N PHE A 154 -13.85 -7.18 -5.49
CA PHE A 154 -15.25 -7.54 -5.28
C PHE A 154 -16.12 -7.20 -6.51
N LYS A 155 -15.89 -6.06 -7.17
CA LYS A 155 -16.60 -5.70 -8.40
C LYS A 155 -16.24 -6.62 -9.57
N ILE A 156 -14.98 -7.06 -9.66
CA ILE A 156 -14.51 -8.02 -10.67
C ILE A 156 -15.17 -9.39 -10.44
N ALA A 157 -15.28 -9.85 -9.18
CA ALA A 157 -15.94 -11.09 -8.84
C ALA A 157 -17.44 -11.12 -9.22
N ILE A 158 -18.12 -9.96 -9.15
CA ILE A 158 -19.51 -9.78 -9.59
C ILE A 158 -19.65 -9.74 -11.13
N GLY A 159 -18.54 -9.72 -11.87
CA GLY A 159 -18.54 -9.75 -13.33
C GLY A 159 -18.61 -8.38 -14.02
N LYS A 160 -18.33 -7.29 -13.29
CA LYS A 160 -18.15 -5.97 -13.90
C LYS A 160 -16.71 -5.84 -14.41
N ASN A 161 -16.52 -5.47 -15.68
CA ASN A 161 -15.22 -5.07 -16.23
C ASN A 161 -14.82 -3.73 -15.59
N VAL A 162 -14.04 -3.80 -14.51
CA VAL A 162 -13.43 -2.64 -13.86
C VAL A 162 -11.97 -2.62 -14.24
N TYR A 163 -11.48 -1.46 -14.68
CA TYR A 163 -10.06 -1.25 -14.94
C TYR A 163 -9.27 -1.50 -13.66
N ASP A 164 -8.45 -2.55 -13.68
CA ASP A 164 -7.46 -2.84 -12.64
C ASP A 164 -6.17 -2.08 -12.98
N PRO A 165 -5.79 -1.04 -12.21
CA PRO A 165 -4.56 -0.28 -12.47
C PRO A 165 -3.28 -1.11 -12.30
N ILE A 166 -3.34 -2.29 -11.66
CA ILE A 166 -2.19 -3.14 -11.36
C ILE A 166 -1.96 -4.18 -12.46
N HIS A 167 -3.05 -4.73 -13.04
CA HIS A 167 -3.01 -5.68 -14.15
C HIS A 167 -3.68 -5.07 -15.40
N PRO A 168 -3.08 -4.03 -16.01
CA PRO A 168 -3.69 -3.33 -17.14
C PRO A 168 -3.92 -4.23 -18.36
N GLU A 169 -3.10 -5.28 -18.52
CA GLU A 169 -3.25 -6.29 -19.58
C GLU A 169 -4.61 -7.00 -19.51
N ARG A 170 -5.14 -7.25 -18.31
CA ARG A 170 -6.40 -7.96 -18.11
C ARG A 170 -7.56 -7.21 -18.78
N SER A 171 -7.59 -5.88 -18.66
CA SER A 171 -8.59 -5.03 -19.33
C SER A 171 -8.50 -5.11 -20.86
N GLY A 172 -7.30 -5.30 -21.43
CA GLY A 172 -7.10 -5.43 -22.87
C GLY A 172 -7.57 -6.80 -23.38
N THR A 173 -7.18 -7.88 -22.70
CA THR A 173 -7.62 -9.25 -23.02
C THR A 173 -9.15 -9.37 -22.95
N ASP A 174 -9.78 -8.68 -22.01
CA ASP A 174 -11.23 -8.67 -21.83
C ASP A 174 -11.95 -7.99 -22.98
N ALA A 175 -11.43 -6.85 -23.45
CA ALA A 175 -11.95 -6.16 -24.63
C ALA A 175 -11.79 -7.03 -25.90
N VAL A 176 -10.69 -7.78 -26.03
CA VAL A 176 -10.47 -8.68 -27.17
C VAL A 176 -11.41 -9.89 -27.14
N ILE A 177 -11.65 -10.48 -25.96
CA ILE A 177 -12.60 -11.60 -25.80
C ILE A 177 -14.03 -11.13 -26.11
N GLU A 178 -14.43 -9.95 -25.62
CA GLU A 178 -15.75 -9.38 -25.85
C GLU A 178 -15.95 -9.05 -27.35
N ALA A 179 -14.96 -8.44 -28.00
CA ALA A 179 -14.97 -8.21 -29.44
C ALA A 179 -15.03 -9.51 -30.27
N ASN A 180 -14.31 -10.55 -29.87
CA ASN A 180 -14.38 -11.86 -30.54
C ASN A 180 -15.72 -12.57 -30.32
N ALA A 181 -16.34 -12.41 -29.15
CA ALA A 181 -17.66 -12.97 -28.86
C ALA A 181 -18.76 -12.26 -29.67
N GLU A 182 -18.71 -10.93 -29.79
CA GLU A 182 -19.60 -10.16 -30.67
C GLU A 182 -19.40 -10.53 -32.15
N HIS A 183 -18.15 -10.70 -32.60
CA HIS A 183 -17.85 -11.14 -33.95
C HIS A 183 -18.44 -12.54 -34.23
N LEU A 184 -18.29 -13.48 -33.30
CA LEU A 184 -18.86 -14.83 -33.42
C LEU A 184 -20.39 -14.80 -33.50
N ASP A 185 -21.06 -14.01 -32.66
CA ASP A 185 -22.52 -13.85 -32.68
C ASP A 185 -23.01 -13.25 -34.02
N SER A 186 -22.26 -12.27 -34.56
CA SER A 186 -22.56 -11.68 -35.88
C SER A 186 -22.43 -12.69 -37.04
N THR A 187 -21.46 -13.61 -36.97
CA THR A 187 -21.28 -14.66 -37.99
C THR A 187 -22.25 -15.84 -37.85
N ASN A 188 -22.76 -16.13 -36.64
CA ASN A 188 -23.70 -17.23 -36.38
C ASN A 188 -25.18 -16.81 -36.55
N GLY A 189 -25.45 -15.51 -36.68
CA GLY A 189 -26.79 -14.92 -36.87
C GLY A 189 -27.46 -15.19 -38.22
N GLU A 190 -26.78 -15.81 -39.20
CA GLU A 190 -27.35 -16.13 -40.52
C GLU A 190 -27.35 -17.63 -40.85
N VAL A 191 -28.01 -18.48 -40.05
CA VAL A 191 -28.58 -19.74 -40.59
C VAL A 191 -29.96 -20.02 -39.95
N LYS A 192 -30.96 -19.21 -40.34
CA LYS A 192 -32.36 -19.64 -40.25
C LYS A 192 -32.59 -20.71 -41.32
N TYR A 193 -32.54 -21.99 -40.92
CA TYR A 193 -33.05 -23.08 -41.75
C TYR A 193 -34.52 -22.83 -42.09
N LYS A 194 -34.76 -22.40 -43.32
CA LYS A 194 -36.09 -22.28 -43.91
C LYS A 194 -36.50 -23.69 -44.34
N CYS A 195 -37.22 -24.40 -43.48
CA CYS A 195 -37.93 -25.61 -43.89
C CYS A 195 -38.88 -25.25 -45.05
N ARG A 196 -38.64 -25.83 -46.22
CA ARG A 196 -39.64 -26.01 -47.26
C ARG A 196 -39.36 -27.31 -48.01
#